data_AF-A0A4P6F943-F1
#
_entry.id   AF-A0A4P6F943-F1
#
_cell.length_a   1.000
_cell.length_b   1.000
_cell.length_c   1.000
_cell.angle_alpha   90.00
_cell.angle_beta   90.00
_cell.angle_gamma   90.00
#
_symmetry.space_group_name_H-M   'P 1'
#
loop_
_entity.id
_entity.type
_entity.pdbx_description
1 polymer ?
#
loop_
_entity_poly.entity_id
_entity_poly.type
_entity_poly.pdbx_seq_one_letter_code
_entity_poly.pdbx_strand_id
1 'polypeptide(L)'
;MVAGAPLRGDARGRRLLRRRPRRTRSRHARRAGGNGVAEAALATGATAVIAYNDLVAAGLLARWRDLEVRVPEQVSLVGVDNTSVTELFLPRLTSVGPDLRVLGETAIDLLLDRIEARGTAAGASANGATGDPDASKGDPETSADALTAIAAPRELPGVLEVRGSTGPAPVR
;
A
#
# COMPACT_ATOMS: atom_id res chain seq x y z
N MET A 1 -0.84 19.58 -18.37
CA MET A 1 0.12 20.13 -17.39
C MET A 1 -0.66 21.01 -16.42
N VAL A 2 -1.17 20.44 -15.33
CA VAL A 2 -1.79 21.20 -14.23
C VAL A 2 -1.13 20.71 -12.95
N ALA A 3 -0.32 21.56 -12.35
CA ALA A 3 0.40 21.29 -11.12
C ALA A 3 -0.60 21.25 -9.95
N GLY A 4 -0.72 20.11 -9.28
CA GLY A 4 -1.48 19.96 -8.04
C GLY A 4 -0.72 20.65 -6.91
N ALA A 5 -1.30 21.71 -6.35
CA ALA A 5 -0.72 22.45 -5.23
C ALA A 5 -0.59 21.55 -3.98
N PRO A 6 0.51 21.70 -3.20
CA PRO A 6 0.66 20.95 -1.95
C PRO A 6 -0.39 21.41 -0.93
N LEU A 7 -1.06 20.43 -0.31
CA LEU A 7 -2.03 20.67 0.75
C LEU A 7 -1.36 21.36 1.95
N ARG A 8 -1.49 22.69 2.06
CA ARG A 8 -1.16 23.43 3.28
C ARG A 8 -2.16 23.03 4.38
N GLY A 9 -1.68 22.30 5.38
CA GLY A 9 -2.48 21.97 6.56
C GLY A 9 -2.82 23.22 7.35
N ASP A 10 -4.11 23.61 7.35
CA ASP A 10 -4.66 24.59 8.28
C ASP A 10 -4.60 24.05 9.73
N ALA A 11 -4.36 24.95 10.68
CA ALA A 11 -4.28 24.71 12.12
C ALA A 11 -5.52 23.99 12.71
N ARG A 12 -6.65 23.97 11.99
CA ARG A 12 -7.84 23.18 12.35
C ARG A 12 -7.63 21.67 12.29
N GLY A 13 -6.68 21.17 11.50
CA GLY A 13 -6.36 19.74 11.40
C GLY A 13 -5.68 19.15 12.64
N ARG A 14 -5.04 20.00 13.48
CA ARG A 14 -4.28 19.57 14.67
C ARG A 14 -5.14 19.10 15.84
N ARG A 15 -6.45 19.37 15.82
CA ARG A 15 -7.34 19.07 16.97
C ARG A 15 -7.99 17.68 16.95
N LEU A 16 -7.94 16.97 15.82
CA LEU A 16 -8.66 15.69 15.63
C LEU A 16 -7.92 14.45 16.15
N LEU A 17 -6.62 14.53 16.44
CA LEU A 17 -5.80 13.37 16.82
C LEU A 17 -5.75 13.09 18.34
N ARG A 18 -6.62 13.68 19.16
CA ARG A 18 -6.62 13.47 20.62
C ARG A 18 -7.21 12.13 21.07
N ARG A 19 -7.85 11.35 20.19
CA ARG A 19 -8.40 10.02 20.53
C ARG A 19 -7.58 8.92 19.84
N ARG A 20 -7.19 7.90 20.61
CA ARG A 20 -6.50 6.72 20.06
C ARG A 20 -7.44 5.99 19.08
N PRO A 21 -6.96 5.59 17.89
CA PRO A 21 -7.76 4.80 16.96
C PRO A 21 -8.17 3.48 17.62
N ARG A 22 -9.44 3.11 17.46
CA ARG A 22 -9.95 1.80 17.89
C ARG A 22 -9.72 0.79 16.77
N ARG A 23 -9.16 -0.37 17.12
CA ARG A 23 -8.90 -1.43 16.15
C ARG A 23 -9.95 -2.53 16.28
N THR A 24 -10.78 -2.68 15.26
CA THR A 24 -11.65 -3.85 15.10
C THR A 24 -10.89 -4.91 14.32
N ARG A 25 -10.86 -6.15 14.81
CA ARG A 25 -10.16 -7.26 14.14
C ARG A 25 -11.13 -8.05 13.26
N SER A 26 -10.80 -8.24 11.99
CA SER A 26 -11.41 -9.27 11.15
C SER A 26 -10.44 -10.45 11.00
N ARG A 27 -10.95 -11.67 10.79
CA ARG A 27 -10.12 -12.85 10.48
C ARG A 27 -9.77 -12.98 8.99
N HIS A 28 -10.30 -12.08 8.14
CA HIS A 28 -10.18 -12.17 6.68
C HIS A 28 -9.93 -10.79 6.07
N ALA A 29 -8.84 -10.64 5.29
CA ALA A 29 -8.55 -9.44 4.48
C ALA A 29 -9.30 -9.48 3.13
N ARG A 30 -10.58 -9.83 3.16
CA ARG A 30 -11.46 -9.96 2.00
C ARG A 30 -12.76 -9.21 2.26
N ARG A 31 -13.58 -9.08 1.21
CA ARG A 31 -14.94 -8.52 1.31
C ARG A 31 -15.77 -9.13 2.45
N ALA A 32 -15.74 -10.46 2.59
CA ALA A 32 -16.45 -11.13 3.68
C ALA A 32 -15.99 -10.69 5.08
N GLY A 33 -14.68 -10.38 5.23
CA GLY A 33 -14.14 -9.88 6.48
C GLY A 33 -14.58 -8.47 6.84
N GLY A 34 -14.77 -7.59 5.84
CA GLY A 34 -15.38 -6.27 6.05
C GLY A 34 -16.84 -6.36 6.45
N ASN A 35 -17.61 -7.21 5.76
CA ASN A 35 -19.02 -7.46 6.09
C ASN A 35 -19.18 -7.96 7.53
N GLY A 36 -18.38 -8.96 7.94
CA GLY A 36 -18.48 -9.56 9.28
C GLY A 36 -18.03 -8.69 10.45
N VAL A 37 -17.52 -7.47 10.22
CA VAL A 37 -17.14 -6.53 11.29
C VAL A 37 -17.88 -5.20 11.21
N ALA A 38 -18.87 -5.06 10.32
CA ALA A 38 -19.53 -3.80 10.03
C ALA A 38 -20.29 -3.24 11.24
N GLU A 39 -21.04 -4.08 11.96
CA GLU A 39 -21.76 -3.73 13.17
C GLU A 39 -20.80 -3.36 14.30
N ALA A 40 -19.74 -4.16 14.47
CA ALA A 40 -18.71 -3.90 15.47
C ALA A 40 -18.00 -2.57 15.20
N ALA A 41 -17.77 -2.21 13.93
CA ALA A 41 -17.21 -0.92 13.55
C ALA A 41 -18.15 0.24 13.92
N LEU A 42 -19.46 0.12 13.66
CA LEU A 42 -20.46 1.14 14.04
C LEU A 42 -20.59 1.28 15.56
N ALA A 43 -20.60 0.16 16.28
CA ALA A 43 -20.70 0.11 17.74
C ALA A 43 -19.53 0.83 18.44
N THR A 44 -18.41 1.07 17.75
CA THR A 44 -17.32 1.88 18.31
C THR A 44 -17.70 3.35 18.51
N GLY A 45 -18.73 3.83 17.82
CA GLY A 45 -19.09 5.24 17.75
C GLY A 45 -18.09 6.09 16.97
N ALA A 46 -17.24 5.49 16.13
CA ALA A 46 -16.34 6.22 15.23
C ALA A 46 -17.13 6.99 14.16
N THR A 47 -16.62 8.15 13.76
CA THR A 47 -17.17 8.96 12.64
C THR A 47 -16.49 8.65 11.31
N ALA A 48 -15.39 7.89 11.33
CA ALA A 48 -14.65 7.47 10.17
C ALA A 48 -14.00 6.10 10.41
N VAL A 49 -13.87 5.31 9.35
CA VAL A 49 -13.19 4.01 9.34
C VAL A 49 -12.13 4.01 8.25
N ILE A 50 -10.93 3.55 8.60
CA ILE A 50 -9.89 3.19 7.64
C ILE A 50 -9.90 1.68 7.53
N ALA A 51 -10.29 1.16 6.37
CA ALA A 51 -10.26 -0.26 6.08
C ALA A 51 -8.82 -0.71 5.83
N TYR A 52 -8.56 -2.00 6.04
CA TYR A 52 -7.24 -2.58 5.75
C TYR A 52 -6.91 -2.54 4.25
N ASN A 53 -7.92 -2.75 3.40
CA ASN A 53 -7.82 -2.64 1.95
C ASN A 53 -9.19 -2.31 1.32
N ASP A 54 -9.20 -2.06 0.02
CA ASP A 54 -10.39 -1.73 -0.78
C ASP A 54 -11.45 -2.83 -0.73
N LEU A 55 -11.04 -4.11 -0.67
CA LEU A 55 -11.99 -5.22 -0.59
C LEU A 55 -12.69 -5.28 0.77
N VAL A 56 -11.97 -5.04 1.88
CA VAL A 56 -12.58 -4.91 3.20
C VAL A 56 -13.52 -3.71 3.23
N ALA A 57 -13.14 -2.58 2.63
CA ALA A 57 -14.01 -1.42 2.47
C ALA A 57 -15.29 -1.76 1.68
N ALA A 58 -15.18 -2.51 0.59
CA ALA A 58 -16.34 -2.99 -0.17
C ALA A 58 -17.28 -3.86 0.67
N GLY A 59 -16.71 -4.67 1.58
CA GLY A 59 -17.47 -5.47 2.53
C GLY A 59 -18.26 -4.62 3.52
N LEU A 60 -17.60 -3.57 4.06
CA LEU A 60 -18.23 -2.59 4.94
C LEU A 60 -19.35 -1.84 4.22
N LEU A 61 -19.09 -1.29 3.01
CA LEU A 61 -20.11 -0.59 2.22
C LEU A 61 -21.33 -1.46 1.94
N ALA A 62 -21.11 -2.72 1.54
CA ALA A 62 -22.20 -3.63 1.27
C ALA A 62 -23.06 -3.90 2.52
N ARG A 63 -22.41 -4.18 3.66
CA ARG A 63 -23.15 -4.46 4.90
C ARG A 63 -23.82 -3.21 5.48
N TRP A 64 -23.16 -2.06 5.42
CA TRP A 64 -23.73 -0.79 5.86
C TRP A 64 -24.92 -0.36 5.01
N ARG A 65 -24.90 -0.60 3.70
CA ARG A 65 -26.08 -0.43 2.85
C ARG A 65 -27.24 -1.30 3.32
N ASP A 66 -26.98 -2.58 3.64
CA ASP A 66 -28.02 -3.49 4.14
C ASP A 66 -28.54 -3.08 5.53
N LEU A 67 -27.75 -2.31 6.29
CA LEU A 67 -28.10 -1.71 7.59
C LEU A 67 -28.62 -0.26 7.45
N GLU A 68 -28.87 0.21 6.22
CA GLU A 68 -29.32 1.57 5.91
C GLU A 68 -28.41 2.70 6.44
N VAL A 69 -27.12 2.40 6.64
CA VAL A 69 -26.10 3.38 7.02
C VAL A 69 -25.56 4.08 5.79
N ARG A 70 -25.71 5.41 5.76
CA ARG A 70 -25.26 6.27 4.67
C ARG A 70 -23.80 6.68 4.83
N VAL A 71 -23.04 6.49 3.76
CA VAL A 71 -21.64 6.91 3.61
C VAL A 71 -21.63 7.98 2.52
N PRO A 72 -21.05 9.17 2.75
CA PRO A 72 -20.24 9.57 3.93
C PRO A 72 -21.03 10.18 5.10
N GLU A 73 -22.35 10.33 4.99
CA GLU A 73 -23.15 11.21 5.85
C GLU A 73 -23.17 10.80 7.33
N GLN A 74 -23.13 9.50 7.62
CA GLN A 74 -23.12 8.98 8.99
C GLN A 74 -21.73 8.48 9.40
N VAL A 75 -20.96 7.95 8.45
CA VAL A 75 -19.62 7.46 8.68
C VAL A 75 -18.80 7.63 7.40
N SER A 76 -17.61 8.19 7.52
CA SER A 76 -16.66 8.24 6.41
C SER A 76 -15.88 6.92 6.30
N LEU A 77 -15.54 6.53 5.07
CA LEU A 77 -14.78 5.31 4.81
C LEU A 77 -13.60 5.58 3.88
N VAL A 78 -12.42 5.11 4.28
CA VAL A 78 -11.19 5.14 3.48
C VAL A 78 -10.70 3.72 3.25
N GLY A 79 -10.38 3.39 2.01
CA GLY A 79 -9.72 2.15 1.59
C GLY A 79 -8.19 2.26 1.54
N VAL A 80 -7.57 1.15 1.19
CA VAL A 80 -6.13 1.04 0.91
C VAL A 80 -5.98 0.12 -0.31
N ASP A 81 -5.02 0.42 -1.17
CA ASP A 81 -4.60 -0.23 -2.43
C ASP A 81 -4.88 0.64 -3.66
N ASN A 82 -5.89 1.52 -3.60
CA ASN A 82 -6.34 2.35 -4.72
C ASN A 82 -6.52 1.55 -6.02
N THR A 83 -7.17 0.39 -5.90
CA THR A 83 -7.51 -0.47 -7.03
C THR A 83 -8.48 0.22 -7.99
N SER A 84 -8.47 -0.17 -9.27
CA SER A 84 -9.38 0.39 -10.28
C SER A 84 -10.88 0.21 -9.95
N VAL A 85 -11.21 -0.82 -9.16
CA VAL A 85 -12.60 -1.09 -8.75
C VAL A 85 -13.16 -0.08 -7.75
N THR A 86 -12.31 0.74 -7.10
CA THR A 86 -12.76 1.78 -6.15
C THR A 86 -13.67 2.82 -6.79
N GLU A 87 -13.54 3.03 -8.10
CA GLU A 87 -14.40 3.93 -8.89
C GLU A 87 -15.79 3.36 -9.16
N LEU A 88 -15.95 2.05 -9.04
CA LEU A 88 -17.20 1.34 -9.29
C LEU A 88 -18.03 1.16 -8.02
N PHE A 89 -17.46 1.47 -6.86
CA PHE A 89 -18.19 1.42 -5.59
C PHE A 89 -19.19 2.56 -5.50
N LEU A 90 -20.27 2.33 -4.74
CA LEU A 90 -21.30 3.32 -4.47
C LEU A 90 -21.40 3.50 -2.94
N PRO A 91 -20.95 4.66 -2.39
CA PRO A 91 -20.25 5.76 -3.07
C PRO A 91 -18.84 5.36 -3.59
N ARG A 92 -18.28 6.14 -4.53
CA ARG A 92 -16.89 5.96 -5.01
C ARG A 92 -15.94 6.04 -3.81
N LEU A 93 -15.04 5.07 -3.67
CA LEU A 93 -14.25 4.91 -2.46
C LEU A 93 -12.99 5.79 -2.48
N THR A 94 -12.85 6.68 -1.48
CA THR A 94 -11.60 7.35 -1.13
C THR A 94 -10.58 6.29 -0.72
N SER A 95 -9.41 6.26 -1.35
CA SER A 95 -8.42 5.21 -1.11
C SER A 95 -6.99 5.73 -1.23
N VAL A 96 -6.08 5.15 -0.46
CA VAL A 96 -4.64 5.42 -0.56
C VAL A 96 -3.95 4.21 -1.18
N GLY A 97 -3.06 4.44 -2.13
CA GLY A 97 -2.30 3.36 -2.75
C GLY A 97 -1.02 3.85 -3.40
N PRO A 98 -0.10 2.96 -3.74
CA PRO A 98 1.08 3.31 -4.52
C PRO A 98 0.66 3.70 -5.96
N ASP A 99 1.48 4.53 -6.62
CA ASP A 99 1.45 4.58 -8.08
C ASP A 99 2.00 3.24 -8.61
N LEU A 100 1.10 2.36 -9.05
CA LEU A 100 1.44 1.02 -9.52
C LEU A 100 2.39 1.04 -10.71
N ARG A 101 2.38 2.11 -11.52
CA ARG A 101 3.31 2.26 -12.64
C ARG A 101 4.72 2.50 -12.11
N VAL A 102 4.91 3.47 -11.20
CA VAL A 102 6.23 3.74 -10.59
C VAL A 102 6.72 2.53 -9.80
N LEU A 103 5.83 1.85 -9.08
CA LEU A 103 6.16 0.64 -8.34
C LEU A 103 6.64 -0.48 -9.28
N GLY A 104 5.94 -0.69 -10.40
CA GLY A 104 6.31 -1.68 -11.41
C GLY A 104 7.65 -1.36 -12.09
N GLU A 105 7.83 -0.12 -12.55
CA GLU A 105 9.09 0.37 -13.14
C GLU A 105 10.26 0.14 -12.18
N THR A 106 10.12 0.60 -10.93
CA THR A 106 11.16 0.46 -9.90
C THR A 106 11.48 -1.01 -9.62
N ALA A 107 10.47 -1.89 -9.57
CA ALA A 107 10.68 -3.31 -9.31
C ALA A 107 11.45 -4.00 -10.46
N ILE A 108 11.16 -3.63 -11.71
CA ILE A 108 11.86 -4.16 -12.88
C ILE A 108 13.30 -3.62 -12.94
N ASP A 109 13.52 -2.33 -12.69
CA ASP A 109 14.86 -1.75 -12.67
C ASP A 109 15.75 -2.47 -11.65
N LEU A 110 15.24 -2.68 -10.42
CA LEU A 110 15.97 -3.41 -9.38
C LEU A 110 16.26 -4.86 -9.75
N LEU A 111 15.37 -5.52 -10.51
CA LEU A 111 15.60 -6.87 -11.01
C LEU A 111 16.68 -6.90 -12.10
N LEU A 112 16.65 -5.95 -13.04
CA LEU A 112 17.63 -5.84 -14.11
C LEU A 112 19.02 -5.53 -13.56
N ASP A 113 19.14 -4.56 -12.65
CA ASP A 113 20.39 -4.23 -11.95
C ASP A 113 21.03 -5.48 -11.32
N ARG A 114 20.19 -6.35 -10.74
CA ARG A 114 20.63 -7.58 -10.09
C ARG A 114 21.05 -8.68 -11.08
N ILE A 115 20.38 -8.77 -12.22
CA ILE A 115 20.75 -9.70 -13.30
C ILE A 115 22.08 -9.26 -13.93
N GLU A 116 22.29 -7.97 -14.15
CA GLU A 116 23.53 -7.41 -14.70
C GLU A 116 24.71 -7.57 -13.73
N ALA A 117 24.50 -7.33 -12.44
CA ALA A 117 25.49 -7.61 -11.40
C ALA A 117 25.92 -9.09 -11.38
N ARG A 118 24.99 -10.02 -11.66
CA ARG A 118 25.30 -11.44 -11.80
C ARG A 118 26.10 -11.74 -13.06
N GLY A 119 25.75 -11.13 -14.19
CA GLY A 119 26.44 -11.34 -15.47
C GLY A 119 27.88 -10.80 -15.47
N THR A 120 28.11 -9.65 -14.84
CA THR A 120 29.43 -9.04 -14.69
C THR A 120 30.33 -9.82 -13.72
N ALA A 121 29.80 -10.30 -12.60
CA ALA A 121 30.54 -11.18 -11.68
C ALA A 121 30.95 -12.52 -12.34
N ALA A 122 30.09 -13.09 -13.18
CA ALA A 122 30.40 -14.32 -13.92
C ALA A 122 31.45 -14.10 -15.03
N GLY A 123 31.41 -12.96 -15.73
CA GLY A 123 32.36 -12.62 -16.79
C GLY A 123 33.76 -12.23 -16.28
N ALA A 124 33.85 -11.59 -15.12
CA ALA A 124 35.14 -11.25 -14.49
C ALA A 124 35.95 -12.50 -14.08
N SER A 125 35.28 -13.60 -13.72
CA SER A 125 35.95 -14.88 -13.44
C SER A 125 36.51 -15.58 -14.69
N ALA A 126 36.06 -15.23 -15.89
CA ALA A 126 36.47 -15.87 -17.14
C ALA A 126 37.66 -15.17 -17.84
N ASN A 127 37.91 -13.89 -17.56
CA ASN A 127 38.97 -13.09 -18.20
C ASN A 127 40.31 -13.06 -17.44
N GLY A 128 40.50 -13.94 -16.45
CA GLY A 128 41.76 -14.09 -15.70
C GLY A 128 42.73 -15.17 -16.23
N ALA A 129 42.40 -15.87 -17.33
CA ALA A 129 43.21 -16.97 -17.85
C ALA A 129 44.40 -16.50 -18.72
N THR A 130 45.30 -15.72 -18.11
CA THR A 130 46.72 -15.66 -18.49
C THR A 130 47.54 -15.70 -17.21
N GLY A 131 47.74 -16.90 -16.66
CA GLY A 131 48.56 -17.13 -15.47
C GLY A 131 48.24 -18.46 -14.77
N ASP A 132 49.15 -19.42 -14.93
CA ASP A 132 49.41 -20.61 -14.10
C ASP A 132 48.27 -21.65 -13.86
N PRO A 133 48.37 -22.90 -14.37
CA PRO A 133 47.32 -23.92 -14.26
C PRO A 133 47.12 -24.59 -12.88
N ASP A 134 47.84 -24.21 -11.82
CA ASP A 134 47.80 -24.92 -10.51
C ASP A 134 47.08 -24.19 -9.36
N ALA A 135 46.35 -23.10 -9.63
CA ALA A 135 45.63 -22.37 -8.58
C ALA A 135 44.12 -22.70 -8.55
N SER A 136 43.76 -23.98 -8.38
CA SER A 136 42.37 -24.37 -8.16
C SER A 136 41.99 -24.30 -6.68
N LYS A 137 41.43 -23.17 -6.25
CA LYS A 137 40.38 -23.05 -5.20
C LYS A 137 40.06 -21.57 -4.98
N GLY A 138 39.14 -21.04 -5.78
CA GLY A 138 38.38 -19.85 -5.42
C GLY A 138 37.17 -20.29 -4.61
N ASP A 139 36.99 -19.70 -3.43
CA ASP A 139 35.91 -20.06 -2.52
C ASP A 139 34.53 -19.81 -3.15
N PRO A 140 33.59 -20.76 -3.10
CA PRO A 140 32.23 -20.59 -3.62
C PRO A 140 31.38 -19.59 -2.83
N GLU A 141 31.88 -19.05 -1.72
CA GLU A 141 31.13 -18.16 -0.82
C GLU A 141 30.96 -16.74 -1.38
N THR A 142 31.96 -16.19 -2.09
CA THR A 142 31.95 -14.80 -2.57
C THR A 142 30.86 -14.51 -3.61
N SER A 143 30.39 -15.53 -4.34
CA SER A 143 29.34 -15.38 -5.35
C SER A 143 27.92 -15.49 -4.77
N ALA A 144 27.75 -16.06 -3.58
CA ALA A 144 26.48 -16.12 -2.86
C ALA A 144 26.16 -14.81 -2.10
N ASP A 145 27.19 -14.08 -1.65
CA ASP A 145 27.02 -12.82 -0.93
C ASP A 145 26.51 -11.68 -1.84
N ALA A 146 26.99 -11.62 -3.08
CA ALA A 146 26.45 -10.71 -4.10
C ALA A 146 24.97 -11.03 -4.42
N LEU A 147 24.58 -12.31 -4.33
CA LEU A 147 23.20 -12.77 -4.47
C LEU A 147 22.33 -12.50 -3.24
N THR A 148 22.87 -12.10 -2.10
CA THR A 148 22.07 -11.86 -0.87
C THR A 148 21.95 -10.37 -0.55
N ALA A 149 22.74 -9.52 -1.21
CA ALA A 149 22.61 -8.07 -1.14
C ALA A 149 21.26 -7.63 -1.75
N ILE A 150 20.25 -7.49 -0.90
CA ILE A 150 19.01 -6.79 -1.25
C ILE A 150 19.41 -5.33 -1.44
N ALA A 151 19.20 -4.80 -2.64
CA ALA A 151 19.37 -3.36 -2.89
C ALA A 151 18.62 -2.57 -1.80
N ALA A 152 19.21 -1.48 -1.31
CA ALA A 152 18.61 -0.71 -0.23
C ALA A 152 17.13 -0.42 -0.54
N PRO A 153 16.21 -0.59 0.43
CA PRO A 153 14.78 -0.45 0.18
C PRO A 153 14.48 0.94 -0.37
N ARG A 154 13.81 0.99 -1.52
CA ARG A 154 13.34 2.24 -2.13
C ARG A 154 11.96 2.56 -1.58
N GLU A 155 11.83 3.70 -0.90
CA GLU A 155 10.54 4.23 -0.48
C GLU A 155 9.86 4.94 -1.65
N LEU A 156 8.67 4.49 -1.99
CA LEU A 156 7.86 5.11 -3.04
C LEU A 156 6.68 5.86 -2.39
N PRO A 157 6.34 7.07 -2.87
CA PRO A 157 5.25 7.84 -2.30
C PRO A 157 3.91 7.15 -2.57
N GLY A 158 3.07 7.08 -1.53
CA GLY A 158 1.66 6.74 -1.68
C GLY A 158 0.84 7.97 -2.10
N VAL A 159 -0.20 7.75 -2.90
CA VAL A 159 -1.14 8.77 -3.33
C VAL A 159 -2.50 8.53 -2.67
N LEU A 160 -3.08 9.58 -2.09
CA LEU A 160 -4.45 9.57 -1.60
C LEU A 160 -5.38 10.11 -2.68
N GLU A 161 -6.31 9.28 -3.13
CA GLU A 161 -7.39 9.71 -4.03
C GLU A 161 -8.67 9.92 -3.24
N VAL A 162 -9.07 11.19 -3.10
CA VAL A 162 -10.30 11.58 -2.40
C VAL A 162 -11.49 11.46 -3.33
N ARG A 163 -12.49 10.69 -2.92
CA ARG A 163 -13.72 10.40 -3.67
C ARG A 163 -14.96 10.57 -2.77
N GLY A 164 -16.08 9.95 -3.15
CA GLY A 164 -17.39 10.17 -2.53
C GLY A 164 -17.60 9.50 -1.17
N SER A 165 -16.73 8.61 -0.72
CA SER A 165 -16.93 7.88 0.54
C SER A 165 -16.46 8.61 1.81
N THR A 166 -15.98 9.85 1.69
CA THR A 166 -15.51 10.67 2.83
C THR A 166 -16.16 12.04 2.83
N GLY A 167 -16.44 12.58 4.01
CA GLY A 167 -17.03 13.91 4.20
C GLY A 167 -16.77 14.49 5.58
N PRO A 168 -17.32 15.67 5.89
CA PRO A 168 -17.25 16.26 7.22
C PRO A 168 -17.79 15.32 8.29
N ALA A 169 -17.24 15.38 9.50
CA ALA A 169 -17.75 14.56 10.60
C ALA A 169 -19.22 14.93 10.90
N PRO A 170 -20.09 13.94 11.16
CA PRO A 170 -21.49 14.22 11.52
C PRO A 170 -21.56 15.07 12.78
N VAL A 171 -22.49 16.03 12.81
CA VAL A 171 -22.80 16.82 14.01
C VAL A 171 -23.53 15.90 15.00
N ARG A 172 -23.04 15.81 16.24
CA ARG A 172 -23.61 15.00 17.32
C ARG A 172 -24.08 15.89 18.46
#